data_AF-Q8R8N7-F1
#
_entry.id   AF-Q8R8N7-F1
#
_cell.length_a   1.000
_cell.length_b   1.000
_cell.length_c   1.000
_cell.angle_alpha   90.00
_cell.angle_beta   90.00
_cell.angle_gamma   90.00
#
_symmetry.space_group_name_H-M   'P 1'
#
loop_
_entity.id
_entity.type
_entity.pdbx_description
1 polymer ?
#
loop_
_entity_poly.entity_id
_entity_poly.type
_entity_poly.pdbx_seq_one_letter_code
_entity_poly.pdbx_strand_id
1 'polypeptide(L)'
;MSKLEKDELVKFWLETAEKDYNTMLHLYESKDYHWSLFMGHLVIEKLLKALYVKNIGPDVPRTHDLLRIAEKIGISLTEQTRDYFDLLTTFNITARYPDYKQTFYKKCTPEFTASIINVVKELREWILMLIEK
;
A
#
# COMPACT_ATOMS: atom_id res chain seq x y z
N MET A 1 -14.32 21.97 1.94
CA MET A 1 -13.25 21.72 0.95
C MET A 1 -13.82 21.95 -0.43
N SER A 2 -13.21 22.83 -1.21
CA SER A 2 -13.55 23.08 -2.61
C SER A 2 -13.18 21.87 -3.48
N LYS A 3 -13.72 21.81 -4.71
CA LYS A 3 -13.33 20.77 -5.67
C LYS A 3 -11.82 20.81 -5.97
N LEU A 4 -11.26 22.00 -6.09
CA LEU A 4 -9.83 22.20 -6.36
C LEU A 4 -8.96 21.62 -5.23
N GLU A 5 -9.28 21.94 -3.97
CA GLU A 5 -8.55 21.41 -2.80
C GLU A 5 -8.65 19.88 -2.71
N LYS A 6 -9.78 19.31 -3.11
CA LYS A 6 -9.98 17.86 -3.15
C LYS A 6 -9.09 17.21 -4.22
N ASP A 7 -9.04 17.77 -5.42
CA ASP A 7 -8.23 17.27 -6.53
C ASP A 7 -6.72 17.38 -6.20
N GLU A 8 -6.31 18.46 -5.55
CA GLU A 8 -4.94 18.63 -5.04
C GLU A 8 -4.58 17.59 -3.98
N LEU A 9 -5.51 17.26 -3.07
CA LEU A 9 -5.28 16.24 -2.05
C LEU A 9 -5.19 14.84 -2.66
N VAL A 10 -6.00 14.50 -3.66
CA VAL A 10 -5.87 13.25 -4.42
C VAL A 10 -4.51 13.19 -5.11
N LYS A 11 -4.11 14.28 -5.78
CA LYS A 11 -2.81 14.38 -6.46
C LYS A 11 -1.63 14.19 -5.49
N PHE A 12 -1.70 14.80 -4.30
CA PHE A 12 -0.70 14.62 -3.26
C PHE A 12 -0.50 13.15 -2.87
N TRP A 13 -1.59 12.41 -2.69
CA TRP A 13 -1.50 10.98 -2.36
C TRP A 13 -0.93 10.15 -3.52
N LEU A 14 -1.33 10.44 -4.76
CA LEU A 14 -0.79 9.76 -5.94
C LEU A 14 0.72 10.00 -6.11
N GLU A 15 1.17 11.25 -6.01
CA GLU A 15 2.59 11.60 -6.15
C GLU A 15 3.44 11.00 -5.03
N THR A 16 2.93 10.96 -3.82
CA THR A 16 3.65 10.37 -2.68
C THR A 16 3.63 8.84 -2.70
N ALA A 17 2.60 8.20 -3.28
CA ALA A 17 2.59 6.76 -3.53
C ALA A 17 3.61 6.37 -4.61
N GLU A 18 3.75 7.19 -5.66
CA GLU A 18 4.71 6.93 -6.73
C GLU A 18 6.16 7.02 -6.25
N LYS A 19 6.48 8.00 -5.39
CA LYS A 19 7.80 8.11 -4.75
C LYS A 19 8.11 6.89 -3.88
N ASP A 20 7.14 6.42 -3.09
CA ASP A 20 7.30 5.22 -2.27
C ASP A 20 7.46 3.97 -3.13
N TYR A 21 6.78 3.89 -4.26
CA TYR A 21 6.88 2.77 -5.19
C TYR A 21 8.29 2.67 -5.79
N ASN A 22 8.86 3.79 -6.25
CA ASN A 22 10.25 3.81 -6.69
C ASN A 22 11.22 3.45 -5.56
N THR A 23 10.95 3.93 -4.34
CA THR A 23 11.76 3.58 -3.15
C THR A 23 11.70 2.08 -2.83
N MET A 24 10.52 1.46 -2.94
CA MET A 24 10.34 0.01 -2.78
C MET A 24 11.25 -0.77 -3.74
N LEU A 25 11.31 -0.35 -5.00
CA LEU A 25 12.14 -1.00 -6.03
C LEU A 25 13.63 -0.84 -5.73
N HIS A 26 14.08 0.37 -5.36
CA HIS A 26 15.47 0.61 -4.99
C HIS A 26 15.92 -0.22 -3.78
N LEU A 27 15.05 -0.37 -2.77
CA LEU A 27 15.32 -1.20 -1.60
C LEU A 27 15.39 -2.69 -1.96
N TYR A 28 14.61 -3.15 -2.94
CA TYR A 28 14.72 -4.51 -3.44
C TYR A 28 16.08 -4.72 -4.14
N GLU A 29 16.50 -3.77 -4.97
CA GLU A 29 17.79 -3.79 -5.67
C GLU A 29 18.98 -3.75 -4.69
N SER A 30 18.88 -2.98 -3.60
CA SER A 30 19.88 -2.94 -2.52
C SER A 30 19.86 -4.19 -1.62
N LYS A 31 18.87 -5.08 -1.80
CA LYS A 31 18.62 -6.28 -0.98
C LYS A 31 18.07 -6.00 0.42
N ASP A 32 17.56 -4.81 0.67
CA ASP A 32 16.83 -4.43 1.88
C ASP A 32 15.37 -4.89 1.81
N TYR A 33 15.19 -6.21 1.70
CA TYR A 33 13.91 -6.82 1.36
C TYR A 33 12.76 -6.49 2.31
N HIS A 34 13.00 -6.55 3.62
CA HIS A 34 12.00 -6.20 4.62
C HIS A 34 11.52 -4.74 4.51
N TRP A 35 12.43 -3.80 4.21
CA TRP A 35 12.08 -2.40 3.96
C TRP A 35 11.37 -2.22 2.63
N SER A 36 11.73 -3.00 1.60
CA SER A 36 10.97 -3.03 0.34
C SER A 36 9.52 -3.45 0.59
N LEU A 37 9.27 -4.51 1.36
CA LEU A 37 7.91 -4.95 1.71
C LEU A 37 7.13 -3.89 2.51
N PHE A 38 7.80 -3.20 3.44
CA PHE A 38 7.22 -2.08 4.17
C PHE A 38 6.80 -0.93 3.24
N MET A 39 7.64 -0.57 2.28
CA MET A 39 7.28 0.45 1.29
C MET A 39 6.11 -0.02 0.42
N GLY A 40 6.04 -1.30 0.05
CA GLY A 40 4.90 -1.85 -0.67
C GLY A 40 3.57 -1.66 0.06
N HIS A 41 3.56 -1.82 1.39
CA HIS A 41 2.40 -1.48 2.22
C HIS A 41 2.02 0.01 2.10
N LEU A 42 2.99 0.92 2.24
CA LEU A 42 2.73 2.37 2.17
C LEU A 42 2.20 2.82 0.81
N VAL A 43 2.69 2.23 -0.28
CA VAL A 43 2.19 2.49 -1.65
C VAL A 43 0.70 2.21 -1.71
N ILE A 44 0.27 1.01 -1.30
CA ILE A 44 -1.13 0.62 -1.34
C ILE A 44 -1.97 1.47 -0.37
N GLU A 45 -1.47 1.76 0.83
CA GLU A 45 -2.16 2.63 1.78
C GLU A 45 -2.44 4.01 1.17
N LYS A 46 -1.43 4.66 0.59
CA LYS A 46 -1.56 6.00 0.00
C LYS A 46 -2.52 6.00 -1.18
N LEU A 47 -2.51 4.97 -2.03
CA LEU A 47 -3.45 4.85 -3.15
C LEU A 47 -4.90 4.65 -2.67
N LEU A 48 -5.12 3.82 -1.65
CA LEU A 48 -6.46 3.68 -1.04
C LEU A 48 -6.91 5.00 -0.40
N LYS A 49 -6.02 5.78 0.21
CA LYS A 49 -6.34 7.10 0.74
C LYS A 49 -6.70 8.10 -0.36
N ALA A 50 -6.00 8.06 -1.50
CA ALA A 50 -6.35 8.85 -2.68
C ALA A 50 -7.77 8.53 -3.16
N LEU A 51 -8.08 7.23 -3.29
CA LEU A 51 -9.40 6.75 -3.70
C LEU A 51 -10.50 7.11 -2.67
N TYR A 52 -10.19 7.05 -1.38
CA TYR A 52 -11.09 7.48 -0.31
C TYR A 52 -11.43 8.97 -0.43
N VAL A 53 -10.41 9.83 -0.61
CA VAL A 53 -10.62 11.27 -0.81
C VAL A 53 -11.50 11.51 -2.02
N LYS A 54 -11.21 10.84 -3.13
CA LYS A 54 -11.98 10.95 -4.37
C LYS A 54 -13.45 10.58 -4.18
N ASN A 55 -13.74 9.43 -3.57
CA ASN A 55 -15.10 8.87 -3.54
C ASN A 55 -15.94 9.34 -2.36
N ILE A 56 -15.32 9.62 -1.22
CA ILE A 56 -16.02 9.90 0.04
C ILE A 56 -15.76 11.33 0.48
N GLY A 57 -14.49 11.67 0.72
CA GLY A 57 -14.12 12.98 1.22
C GLY A 57 -12.81 12.99 2.00
N PRO A 58 -12.44 14.16 2.54
CA PRO A 58 -11.10 14.39 3.05
C PRO A 58 -10.79 13.77 4.42
N ASP A 59 -11.80 13.31 5.15
CA ASP A 59 -11.62 12.70 6.48
C ASP A 59 -11.21 11.23 6.35
N VAL A 60 -10.00 11.03 5.85
CA VAL A 60 -9.41 9.71 5.64
C VAL A 60 -9.24 9.00 6.99
N PRO A 61 -9.67 7.74 7.13
CA PRO A 61 -9.50 6.97 8.35
C PRO A 61 -8.05 6.95 8.85
N ARG A 62 -7.85 7.26 10.13
CA ARG A 62 -6.54 7.16 10.80
C ARG A 62 -6.24 5.71 11.19
N THR A 63 -6.07 4.85 10.20
CA THR A 63 -5.70 3.44 10.34
C THR A 63 -4.65 3.08 9.29
N HIS A 64 -3.90 2.02 9.57
CA HIS A 64 -2.98 1.39 8.62
C HIS A 64 -3.50 0.04 8.10
N ASP A 65 -4.73 -0.29 8.45
CA ASP A 65 -5.38 -1.51 7.98
C ASP A 65 -5.93 -1.28 6.57
N LEU A 66 -5.29 -1.88 5.57
CA LEU A 66 -5.63 -1.69 4.16
C LEU A 66 -7.04 -2.20 3.84
N LEU A 67 -7.40 -3.36 4.39
CA LEU A 67 -8.71 -3.97 4.17
C LEU A 67 -9.80 -3.05 4.73
N ARG A 68 -9.63 -2.56 5.94
CA ARG A 68 -10.58 -1.64 6.57
C ARG A 68 -10.72 -0.31 5.82
N ILE A 69 -9.66 0.21 5.22
CA ILE A 69 -9.76 1.41 4.36
C ILE A 69 -10.59 1.06 3.12
N ALA A 70 -10.28 -0.03 2.43
CA ALA A 70 -10.98 -0.45 1.22
C ALA A 70 -12.48 -0.71 1.45
N GLU A 71 -12.84 -1.40 2.55
CA GLU A 71 -14.24 -1.64 2.93
C GLU A 71 -14.99 -0.33 3.18
N LYS A 72 -14.34 0.65 3.81
CA LYS A 72 -14.94 1.97 4.01
C LYS A 72 -15.16 2.74 2.71
N ILE A 73 -14.34 2.52 1.68
CA ILE A 73 -14.55 3.09 0.33
C ILE A 73 -15.78 2.47 -0.33
N GLY A 74 -16.13 1.22 0.02
CA GLY A 74 -17.23 0.49 -0.57
C GLY A 74 -16.91 -0.11 -1.95
N ILE A 75 -15.63 -0.38 -2.23
CA ILE A 75 -15.22 -1.07 -3.46
C ILE A 75 -15.47 -2.58 -3.34
N SER A 76 -15.77 -3.22 -4.47
CA SER A 76 -15.91 -4.68 -4.53
C SER A 76 -14.55 -5.35 -4.41
N LEU A 77 -14.40 -6.24 -3.43
CA LEU A 77 -13.17 -6.97 -3.14
C LEU A 77 -13.38 -8.47 -3.37
N THR A 78 -12.45 -9.10 -4.07
CA THR A 78 -12.35 -10.57 -4.08
C THR A 78 -11.70 -11.05 -2.79
N GLU A 79 -11.92 -12.31 -2.40
CA GLU A 79 -11.22 -12.91 -1.26
C GLU A 79 -9.70 -12.80 -1.38
N GLN A 80 -9.16 -13.00 -2.58
CA GLN A 80 -7.73 -12.85 -2.83
C GLN A 80 -7.22 -11.43 -2.56
N THR A 81 -7.96 -10.39 -2.97
CA THR A 81 -7.59 -9.00 -2.67
C THR A 81 -7.64 -8.73 -1.16
N ARG A 82 -8.61 -9.31 -0.44
CA ARG A 82 -8.70 -9.21 1.03
C ARG A 82 -7.46 -9.83 1.68
N ASP A 83 -7.11 -11.04 1.29
CA ASP A 83 -5.91 -11.74 1.80
C ASP A 83 -4.63 -10.94 1.54
N TYR A 84 -4.50 -10.31 0.37
CA TYR A 84 -3.35 -9.45 0.07
C TYR A 84 -3.32 -8.19 0.93
N PHE A 85 -4.45 -7.56 1.21
CA PHE A 85 -4.51 -6.40 2.08
C PHE A 85 -4.12 -6.75 3.53
N ASP A 86 -4.58 -7.88 4.03
CA ASP A 86 -4.18 -8.37 5.36
C ASP A 86 -2.68 -8.67 5.40
N LEU A 87 -2.18 -9.40 4.41
CA LEU A 87 -0.76 -9.73 4.28
C LEU A 87 0.12 -8.47 4.26
N LEU A 88 -0.19 -7.51 3.40
CA LEU A 88 0.56 -6.25 3.30
C LEU A 88 0.46 -5.42 4.59
N THR A 89 -0.69 -5.43 5.26
CA THR A 89 -0.85 -4.77 6.57
C THR A 89 0.09 -5.38 7.62
N THR A 90 0.38 -6.69 7.56
CA THR A 90 1.34 -7.29 8.49
C THR A 90 2.75 -6.70 8.35
N PHE A 91 3.19 -6.38 7.13
CA PHE A 91 4.52 -5.82 6.87
C PHE A 91 4.71 -4.44 7.48
N ASN A 92 3.62 -3.67 7.65
CA ASN A 92 3.65 -2.41 8.38
C ASN A 92 4.17 -2.60 9.81
N ILE A 93 3.79 -3.68 10.49
CA ILE A 93 4.18 -3.91 11.88
C ILE A 93 5.53 -4.63 11.94
N THR A 94 5.67 -5.73 11.20
CA THR A 94 6.81 -6.64 11.34
C THR A 94 8.13 -6.06 10.86
N ALA A 95 8.11 -5.15 9.88
CA ALA A 95 9.33 -4.48 9.42
C ALA A 95 9.90 -3.50 10.46
N ARG A 96 9.03 -2.86 11.27
CA ARG A 96 9.42 -1.87 12.29
C ARG A 96 9.77 -2.50 13.63
N TYR A 97 9.13 -3.63 13.96
CA TYR A 97 9.30 -4.33 15.22
C TYR A 97 9.79 -5.76 14.96
N PRO A 98 11.07 -5.93 14.64
CA PRO A 98 11.63 -7.25 14.43
C PRO A 98 11.55 -8.05 15.73
N ASP A 99 11.14 -9.31 15.64
CA ASP A 99 11.27 -10.22 16.75
C ASP A 99 12.76 -10.48 17.02
N TYR A 100 13.13 -10.76 18.28
CA TYR A 100 14.52 -11.04 18.65
C TYR A 100 15.17 -12.15 17.80
N LYS A 101 14.36 -13.11 17.30
CA LYS A 101 14.83 -14.22 16.45
C LYS A 101 14.94 -13.85 14.96
N GLN A 102 14.56 -12.63 14.59
CA GLN A 102 14.52 -12.08 13.23
C GLN A 102 13.82 -13.00 12.23
N THR A 103 12.74 -13.65 12.67
CA THR A 103 12.01 -14.62 11.84
C THR A 103 11.39 -13.98 10.60
N PHE A 104 10.92 -12.73 10.70
CA PHE A 104 10.42 -11.99 9.55
C PHE A 104 11.52 -11.69 8.53
N TYR A 105 12.67 -11.20 9.00
CA TYR A 105 13.83 -10.92 8.14
C TYR A 105 14.28 -12.18 7.39
N LYS A 106 14.34 -13.33 8.07
CA LYS A 106 14.72 -14.62 7.46
C LYS A 106 13.71 -15.13 6.43
N LYS A 107 12.44 -14.72 6.51
CA LYS A 107 11.41 -15.04 5.51
C LYS A 107 11.49 -14.17 4.26
N CYS A 108 12.11 -12.99 4.37
CA CYS A 108 12.25 -12.04 3.26
C CYS A 108 13.38 -12.49 2.30
N THR A 109 13.21 -13.62 1.63
CA THR A 109 14.12 -14.06 0.56
C THR A 109 13.89 -13.23 -0.70
N PRO A 110 14.85 -13.16 -1.64
CA PRO A 110 14.65 -12.45 -2.90
C PRO A 110 13.39 -12.89 -3.64
N GLU A 111 13.14 -14.21 -3.70
CA GLU A 111 12.02 -14.80 -4.41
C GLU A 111 10.68 -14.46 -3.75
N PHE A 112 10.63 -14.54 -2.41
CA PHE A 112 9.45 -14.14 -1.65
C PHE A 112 9.17 -12.64 -1.81
N THR A 113 10.19 -11.80 -1.71
CA THR A 113 10.00 -10.36 -1.83
C THR A 113 9.61 -9.97 -3.26
N ALA A 114 10.17 -10.62 -4.28
CA ALA A 114 9.76 -10.41 -5.67
C ALA A 114 8.29 -10.78 -5.92
N SER A 115 7.80 -11.88 -5.34
CA SER A 115 6.40 -12.28 -5.50
C SER A 115 5.45 -11.26 -4.86
N ILE A 116 5.79 -10.73 -3.68
CA ILE A 116 5.00 -9.67 -3.05
C ILE A 116 5.08 -8.36 -3.83
N ILE A 117 6.24 -7.98 -4.38
CA ILE A 117 6.36 -6.80 -5.24
C ILE A 117 5.41 -6.91 -6.45
N ASN A 118 5.29 -8.10 -7.05
CA ASN A 118 4.34 -8.30 -8.14
C ASN A 118 2.88 -8.11 -7.68
N VAL A 119 2.52 -8.62 -6.50
CA VAL A 119 1.20 -8.35 -5.90
C VAL A 119 0.96 -6.84 -5.70
N VAL A 120 1.96 -6.11 -5.18
CA VAL A 120 1.87 -4.65 -5.00
C VAL A 120 1.68 -3.94 -6.35
N LYS A 121 2.37 -4.40 -7.41
CA LYS A 121 2.19 -3.85 -8.77
C LYS A 121 0.78 -4.04 -9.28
N GLU A 122 0.26 -5.25 -9.21
CA GLU A 122 -1.10 -5.59 -9.65
C GLU A 122 -2.16 -4.79 -8.89
N LEU A 123 -2.04 -4.71 -7.56
CA LEU A 123 -2.95 -3.91 -6.73
C LEU A 123 -2.83 -2.42 -7.02
N ARG A 124 -1.62 -1.90 -7.23
CA ARG A 124 -1.38 -0.50 -7.61
C ARG A 124 -2.09 -0.17 -8.90
N GLU A 125 -1.89 -0.96 -9.96
CA GLU A 125 -2.54 -0.76 -11.25
C GLU A 125 -4.07 -0.81 -11.13
N TRP A 126 -4.58 -1.79 -10.37
CA TRP A 126 -6.02 -1.92 -10.13
C TRP A 126 -6.61 -0.71 -9.40
N ILE A 127 -5.97 -0.22 -8.34
CA ILE A 127 -6.45 0.96 -7.60
C ILE A 127 -6.37 2.22 -8.47
N LEU A 128 -5.31 2.39 -9.26
CA LEU A 128 -5.19 3.51 -10.21
C LEU A 128 -6.34 3.51 -11.23
N MET A 129 -6.71 2.36 -11.78
CA MET A 129 -7.88 2.24 -12.66
C MET A 129 -9.20 2.67 -11.97
N LEU A 130 -9.34 2.46 -10.66
CA LEU A 130 -10.52 2.94 -9.91
C LEU A 130 -10.47 4.46 -9.68
N ILE A 131 -9.28 5.05 -9.60
CA ILE A 131 -9.07 6.50 -9.45
C ILE A 131 -9.25 7.24 -10.78
N GLU A 132 -9.07 6.60 -11.93
CA GLU A 132 -9.27 7.23 -13.24
C GLU A 132 -10.74 7.24 -13.70
N LYS A 133 -11.58 6.31 -13.19
CA LYS A 133 -13.01 6.18 -13.52
C LYS A 133 -13.89 7.29 -12.96
#